data_AF-A0A3C0Y0C6-F1
#
_entry.id   AF-A0A3C0Y0C6-F1
#
_cell.length_a   1.000
_cell.length_b   1.000
_cell.length_c   1.000
_cell.angle_alpha   90.00
_cell.angle_beta   90.00
_cell.angle_gamma   90.00
#
_symmetry.space_group_name_H-M   'P 1'
#
loop_
_entity.id
_entity.type
_entity.pdbx_description
1 polymer ?
#
loop_
_entity_poly.entity_id
_entity_poly.type
_entity_poly.pdbx_seq_one_letter_code
_entity_poly.pdbx_strand_id
1 'polypeptide(L)'
;MSNMGNMDAFVNSMIFLGGGYLLFAAYRMRFKGDVPRSFLSRDLNWETARDKESYIRYMLPANIIMGILMIILGLCLTFEEKLAITGTKEMFLILAAFILVLVYGIIAMHMQTKYLR
;
A
#
# COMPACT_ATOMS: atom_id res chain seq x y z
N MET A 1 -9.72 11.94 26.48
CA MET A 1 -8.45 12.18 25.76
C MET A 1 -7.66 10.90 25.45
N SER A 2 -7.86 9.77 26.13
CA SER A 2 -7.18 8.50 25.82
C SER A 2 -7.61 7.82 24.51
N ASN A 3 -8.86 8.00 24.06
CA ASN A 3 -9.36 7.31 22.85
C ASN A 3 -8.88 7.93 21.53
N MET A 4 -8.61 9.24 21.47
CA MET A 4 -8.19 9.90 20.23
C MET A 4 -6.74 9.53 19.86
N GLY A 5 -5.79 9.64 20.80
CA GLY A 5 -4.40 9.23 20.54
C GLY A 5 -4.24 7.74 20.21
N ASN A 6 -5.12 6.88 20.75
CA ASN A 6 -5.14 5.45 20.38
C ASN A 6 -5.62 5.22 18.94
N MET A 7 -6.56 6.03 18.46
CA MET A 7 -7.07 5.95 17.09
C MET A 7 -6.00 6.42 16.09
N ASP A 8 -5.32 7.51 16.39
CA ASP A 8 -4.27 8.08 15.53
C ASP A 8 -3.07 7.12 15.43
N ALA A 9 -2.62 6.58 16.58
CA ALA A 9 -1.59 5.56 16.61
C ALA A 9 -1.97 4.28 15.84
N PHE A 10 -3.24 3.88 15.91
CA PHE A 10 -3.76 2.73 15.17
C PHE A 10 -3.72 2.98 13.65
N VAL A 11 -4.21 4.14 13.19
CA VAL A 11 -4.18 4.51 11.77
C VAL A 11 -2.75 4.60 11.24
N ASN A 12 -1.85 5.24 11.99
CA ASN A 12 -0.44 5.36 11.61
C ASN A 12 0.24 3.98 11.50
N SER A 13 -0.08 3.08 12.43
CA SER A 13 0.37 1.69 12.38
C SER A 13 -0.18 0.94 11.16
N MET A 14 -1.44 1.15 10.80
CA MET A 14 -2.02 0.56 9.58
C MET A 14 -1.35 1.05 8.30
N ILE A 15 -1.02 2.34 8.21
CA ILE A 15 -0.30 2.92 7.05
C ILE A 15 1.08 2.27 6.93
N PHE A 16 1.82 2.19 8.05
CA PHE A 16 3.14 1.57 8.09
C PHE A 16 3.09 0.07 7.70
N LEU A 17 2.18 -0.69 8.33
CA LEU A 17 2.00 -2.12 8.07
C LEU A 17 1.51 -2.37 6.63
N GLY A 18 0.64 -1.51 6.10
CA GLY A 18 0.18 -1.56 4.71
C GLY A 18 1.34 -1.39 3.72
N GLY A 19 2.24 -0.44 3.99
CA GLY A 19 3.46 -0.28 3.20
C GLY A 19 4.37 -1.51 3.26
N GLY A 20 4.57 -2.07 4.45
CA GLY A 20 5.29 -3.33 4.63
C GLY A 20 4.64 -4.50 3.89
N TYR A 21 3.31 -4.55 3.85
CA TYR A 21 2.56 -5.58 3.14
C TYR A 21 2.73 -5.49 1.62
N LEU A 22 2.78 -4.27 1.07
CA LEU A 22 3.10 -4.04 -0.35
C LEU A 22 4.49 -4.54 -0.71
N LEU A 23 5.49 -4.30 0.16
CA LEU A 23 6.84 -4.83 -0.02
C LEU A 23 6.88 -6.35 0.06
N PHE A 24 6.13 -6.95 0.99
CA PHE A 24 5.98 -8.41 1.05
C PHE A 24 5.35 -8.98 -0.22
N ALA A 25 4.32 -8.32 -0.76
CA ALA A 25 3.72 -8.71 -2.04
C ALA A 25 4.71 -8.58 -3.20
N ALA A 26 5.51 -7.51 -3.26
CA ALA A 26 6.56 -7.34 -4.25
C ALA A 26 7.65 -8.42 -4.15
N TYR A 27 8.03 -8.79 -2.92
CA TYR A 27 8.97 -9.89 -2.69
C TYR A 27 8.41 -11.22 -3.23
N ARG A 28 7.14 -11.54 -2.94
CA ARG A 28 6.49 -12.74 -3.49
C ARG A 28 6.41 -12.72 -5.02
N MET A 29 6.04 -11.58 -5.61
CA MET A 29 6.02 -11.40 -7.06
C MET A 29 7.40 -11.65 -7.69
N ARG A 30 8.48 -11.18 -7.05
CA ARG A 30 9.85 -11.32 -7.57
C ARG A 30 10.40 -12.74 -7.46
N PHE A 31 10.19 -13.40 -6.32
CA PHE A 31 10.86 -14.67 -6.01
C PHE A 31 10.00 -15.90 -6.27
N LYS A 32 8.68 -15.79 -6.10
CA LYS A 32 7.74 -16.92 -6.28
C LYS A 32 6.93 -16.81 -7.57
N GLY A 33 6.92 -15.65 -8.23
CA GLY A 33 6.08 -15.41 -9.39
C GLY A 33 4.59 -15.49 -9.05
N ASP A 34 4.23 -15.29 -7.78
CA ASP A 34 2.85 -15.35 -7.29
C ASP A 34 2.43 -14.06 -6.60
N VAL A 35 1.12 -13.88 -6.49
CA VAL A 35 0.48 -12.71 -5.87
C VAL A 35 -0.36 -13.20 -4.71
N PRO A 36 -0.30 -12.58 -3.52
CA PRO A 36 -1.17 -12.95 -2.41
C PRO A 36 -2.66 -12.88 -2.81
N ARG A 37 -3.46 -13.88 -2.43
CA ARG A 37 -4.91 -13.88 -2.75
C ARG A 37 -5.65 -12.65 -2.22
N SER A 38 -5.20 -12.09 -1.10
CA SER A 38 -5.68 -10.83 -0.53
C SER A 38 -5.52 -9.62 -1.44
N PHE A 39 -4.59 -9.66 -2.40
CA PHE A 39 -4.45 -8.61 -3.41
C PHE A 39 -5.41 -8.80 -4.57
N LEU A 40 -5.88 -10.02 -4.85
CA LEU A 40 -6.71 -10.31 -5.99
C LEU A 40 -8.19 -10.07 -5.67
N SER A 41 -8.94 -9.61 -6.67
CA SER A 41 -10.40 -9.56 -6.59
C SER A 41 -10.97 -10.96 -6.27
N ARG A 42 -12.03 -11.04 -5.45
CA ARG A 42 -12.58 -12.33 -4.94
C ARG A 42 -12.91 -13.33 -6.05
N ASP A 43 -13.33 -12.84 -7.21
CA ASP A 43 -13.76 -13.66 -8.35
C ASP A 43 -12.61 -14.07 -9.27
N LEU A 44 -11.38 -13.67 -8.95
CA LEU A 44 -10.22 -13.82 -9.83
C LEU A 44 -9.35 -15.00 -9.39
N ASN A 45 -9.27 -16.04 -10.22
CA ASN A 45 -8.41 -17.17 -9.98
C ASN A 45 -7.02 -16.95 -10.63
N TRP A 46 -5.97 -16.91 -9.81
CA TRP A 46 -4.59 -16.74 -10.26
C TRP A 46 -4.14 -17.84 -11.23
N GLU A 47 -4.66 -19.06 -11.09
CA GLU A 47 -4.26 -20.19 -11.94
C GLU A 47 -4.75 -20.05 -13.38
N THR A 48 -5.93 -19.47 -13.58
CA THR A 48 -6.56 -19.29 -14.90
C THR A 48 -6.33 -17.89 -15.49
N ALA A 49 -5.54 -17.05 -14.83
CA ALA A 49 -5.32 -15.67 -15.28
C ALA A 49 -4.58 -15.60 -16.63
N ARG A 50 -5.07 -14.71 -17.50
CA ARG A 50 -4.65 -14.56 -18.90
C ARG A 50 -3.16 -14.20 -19.04
N ASP A 51 -2.70 -13.16 -18.35
CA ASP A 51 -1.34 -12.64 -18.46
C ASP A 51 -0.75 -12.27 -17.09
N LYS A 52 -0.30 -13.31 -16.38
CA LYS A 52 0.30 -13.19 -15.04
C LYS A 52 1.64 -12.47 -15.05
N GLU A 53 2.43 -12.73 -16.09
CA GLU A 53 3.80 -12.22 -16.22
C GLU A 53 3.80 -10.71 -16.44
N SER A 54 2.94 -10.20 -17.34
CA SER A 54 2.77 -8.76 -17.52
C SER A 54 2.20 -8.08 -16.28
N TYR A 55 1.24 -8.72 -15.58
CA TYR A 55 0.71 -8.18 -14.32
C TYR A 55 1.83 -8.00 -13.29
N ILE A 56 2.66 -9.03 -13.08
CA ILE A 56 3.80 -8.97 -12.16
C ILE A 56 4.81 -7.91 -12.58
N ARG A 57 5.16 -7.86 -13.87
CA ARG A 57 6.16 -6.91 -14.38
C ARG A 57 5.76 -5.45 -14.11
N TYR A 58 4.47 -5.13 -14.16
CA TYR A 58 3.98 -3.79 -13.85
C TYR A 58 3.73 -3.55 -12.36
N MET A 59 3.15 -4.52 -11.65
CA MET A 59 2.77 -4.35 -10.25
C MET A 59 3.98 -4.44 -9.31
N LEU A 60 5.05 -5.13 -9.68
CA LEU A 60 6.26 -5.24 -8.87
C LEU A 60 6.92 -3.88 -8.58
N PRO A 61 7.29 -3.05 -9.58
CA PRO A 61 7.85 -1.73 -9.29
C PRO A 61 6.85 -0.81 -8.59
N ALA A 62 5.55 -0.88 -8.94
CA ALA A 62 4.52 -0.11 -8.28
C ALA A 62 4.40 -0.45 -6.78
N ASN A 63 4.39 -1.75 -6.43
CA ASN A 63 4.33 -2.20 -5.04
C ASN A 63 5.56 -1.79 -4.23
N ILE A 64 6.74 -1.79 -4.83
CA ILE A 64 7.97 -1.33 -4.17
C ILE A 64 7.89 0.16 -3.87
N ILE A 65 7.59 0.98 -4.89
CA ILE A 65 7.53 2.44 -4.76
C ILE A 65 6.47 2.83 -3.73
N MET A 66 5.27 2.27 -3.85
CA MET A 66 4.16 2.60 -2.95
C MET A 66 4.38 2.07 -1.54
N GLY A 67 4.97 0.88 -1.41
CA GLY A 67 5.36 0.33 -0.10
C GLY A 67 6.36 1.20 0.65
N ILE A 68 7.41 1.66 -0.04
CA ILE A 68 8.41 2.58 0.54
C ILE A 68 7.77 3.90 0.94
N LEU A 69 6.96 4.50 0.06
CA LEU A 69 6.29 5.77 0.36
C LEU A 69 5.34 5.66 1.55
N MET A 70 4.56 4.58 1.66
CA MET A 70 3.67 4.35 2.80
C MET A 70 4.45 4.14 4.10
N ILE A 71 5.58 3.42 4.08
CA ILE A 71 6.44 3.26 5.25
C ILE A 71 6.99 4.61 5.72
N ILE A 72 7.52 5.43 4.79
CA ILE A 72 8.05 6.75 5.12
C ILE A 72 6.97 7.63 5.72
N LEU A 73 5.77 7.67 5.11
CA LEU A 73 4.64 8.46 5.62
C LEU A 73 4.19 7.98 7.01
N GLY A 74 4.07 6.67 7.21
CA GLY A 74 3.72 6.10 8.51
C GLY A 74 4.75 6.43 9.59
N LEU A 75 6.05 6.40 9.27
CA LEU A 75 7.11 6.81 10.18
C LEU A 75 7.06 8.31 10.50
N CYS A 76 6.83 9.17 9.49
CA CYS A 76 6.70 10.61 9.70
C CYS A 76 5.54 10.95 10.65
N LEU A 77 4.38 10.31 10.46
CA LEU A 77 3.21 10.49 11.33
C LEU A 77 3.45 9.91 12.74
N THR A 78 4.16 8.79 12.84
CA THR A 78 4.46 8.17 14.15
C THR A 78 5.46 8.99 14.97
N PHE A 79 6.40 9.67 14.32
CA PHE A 79 7.45 10.48 14.95
C PHE A 79 7.21 11.99 14.83
N GLU A 80 5.95 12.40 14.68
CA GLU A 80 5.57 13.80 14.44
C GLU A 80 6.13 14.77 15.50
N GLU A 81 6.10 14.38 16.78
CA GLU A 81 6.65 15.18 17.88
C GLU A 81 8.16 15.40 17.75
N LYS A 82 8.90 14.34 17.37
CA LYS A 82 10.36 14.40 17.18
C LYS A 82 10.75 15.18 15.94
N LEU A 83 9.89 15.21 14.92
CA LEU A 83 10.10 15.87 13.64
C LEU A 83 9.57 17.32 13.63
N ALA A 84 9.05 17.81 14.77
CA ALA A 84 8.41 19.13 14.88
C ALA A 84 7.34 19.36 13.80
N ILE A 85 6.59 18.31 13.49
CA ILE A 85 5.45 18.36 12.56
C ILE A 85 4.30 18.98 13.34
N THR A 86 3.85 20.14 12.87
CA THR A 86 2.72 20.88 13.46
C THR A 86 1.41 20.44 12.83
N GLY A 87 0.27 20.68 13.49
CA GLY A 87 -1.04 20.15 13.06
C GLY A 87 -1.43 20.44 11.60
N THR A 88 -1.02 21.57 11.01
CA THR A 88 -1.25 21.82 9.58
C THR A 88 -0.43 20.89 8.68
N LYS A 89 0.83 20.62 9.04
CA LYS A 89 1.72 19.71 8.30
C LYS A 89 1.26 18.26 8.43
N GLU A 90 0.81 17.87 9.62
CA GLU A 90 0.24 16.55 9.89
C GLU A 90 -0.99 16.29 9.00
N MET A 91 -1.91 17.25 8.90
CA MET A 91 -3.08 17.17 8.03
C MET A 91 -2.70 16.95 6.56
N PHE A 92 -1.67 17.64 6.07
CA PHE A 92 -1.15 17.43 4.70
C PHE A 92 -0.56 16.03 4.51
N LEU A 93 0.14 15.48 5.50
CA LEU A 93 0.71 14.13 5.44
C LEU A 93 -0.39 13.05 5.42
N ILE A 94 -1.43 13.20 6.25
CA ILE A 94 -2.59 12.30 6.26
C ILE A 94 -3.31 12.36 4.91
N LEU A 95 -3.54 13.56 4.37
CA LEU A 95 -4.15 13.73 3.06
C LEU A 95 -3.30 13.10 1.94
N ALA A 96 -1.97 13.27 2.00
CA ALA A 96 -1.06 12.65 1.05
C ALA A 96 -1.11 11.13 1.13
N ALA A 97 -1.12 10.55 2.33
CA ALA A 97 -1.26 9.11 2.54
C ALA A 97 -2.60 8.58 1.98
N PHE A 98 -3.69 9.32 2.18
CA PHE A 98 -5.01 8.96 1.65
C PHE A 98 -5.03 8.96 0.11
N ILE A 99 -4.53 10.02 -0.53
CA ILE A 99 -4.42 10.10 -1.99
C ILE A 99 -3.56 8.96 -2.53
N LEU A 100 -2.44 8.67 -1.86
CA LEU A 100 -1.52 7.60 -2.26
C LEU A 100 -2.20 6.23 -2.25
N VAL A 101 -2.98 5.92 -1.22
CA VAL A 101 -3.78 4.68 -1.14
C VAL A 101 -4.85 4.63 -2.24
N LEU A 102 -5.53 5.74 -2.53
CA LEU A 102 -6.53 5.79 -3.60
C LEU A 102 -5.91 5.55 -4.98
N VAL A 103 -4.82 6.25 -5.29
CA VAL A 103 -4.09 6.08 -6.55
C VAL A 103 -3.62 4.64 -6.70
N TYR A 104 -3.08 4.06 -5.62
CA TYR A 104 -2.69 2.65 -5.62
C TYR A 104 -3.87 1.73 -5.93
N GLY A 105 -5.00 1.92 -5.25
CA GLY A 105 -6.20 1.12 -5.44
C GLY A 105 -6.72 1.17 -6.88
N ILE A 106 -6.73 2.36 -7.50
CA ILE A 106 -7.14 2.55 -8.89
C ILE A 106 -6.19 1.80 -9.84
N ILE A 107 -4.88 1.95 -9.66
CA ILE A 107 -3.88 1.24 -10.48
C ILE A 107 -4.05 -0.27 -10.30
N ALA A 108 -4.14 -0.77 -9.07
CA ALA A 108 -4.28 -2.19 -8.78
C ALA A 108 -5.52 -2.79 -9.44
N MET A 109 -6.69 -2.14 -9.32
CA MET A 109 -7.92 -2.58 -9.96
C MET A 109 -7.83 -2.56 -11.48
N HIS A 110 -7.32 -1.46 -12.05
CA HIS A 110 -7.18 -1.33 -13.51
C HIS A 110 -6.27 -2.43 -14.08
N MET A 111 -5.14 -2.68 -13.44
CA MET A 111 -4.19 -3.71 -13.89
C MET A 111 -4.75 -5.12 -13.74
N GLN A 112 -5.55 -5.39 -12.70
CA GLN A 112 -6.25 -6.68 -12.58
C GLN A 112 -7.24 -6.87 -13.73
N THR A 113 -8.04 -5.86 -14.06
CA THR A 113 -8.98 -5.95 -15.17
C THR A 113 -8.31 -6.05 -16.54
N LYS A 114 -7.11 -5.49 -16.69
CA LYS A 114 -6.40 -5.44 -17.97
C LYS A 114 -5.60 -6.72 -18.27
N TYR A 115 -4.98 -7.31 -17.24
CA TYR A 115 -4.05 -8.43 -17.42
C TYR A 115 -4.60 -9.77 -16.91
N LEU A 116 -5.50 -9.76 -15.93
CA LEU A 116 -5.96 -10.99 -15.28
C LEU A 116 -7.39 -11.39 -15.65
N ARG A 117 -8.22 -10.47 -16.17
CA ARG A 117 -9.50 -10.75 -16.82
C ARG A 117 -9.33 -10.70 -18.34
#